data_AF-A0A2H0P150-F1
#
_entry.id   AF-A0A2H0P150-F1
#
_cell.length_a   1.000
_cell.length_b   1.000
_cell.length_c   1.000
_cell.angle_alpha   90.00
_cell.angle_beta   90.00
_cell.angle_gamma   90.00
#
_symmetry.space_group_name_H-M   'P 1'
#
loop_
_entity.id
_entity.type
_entity.pdbx_description
1 polymer ?
#
loop_
_entity_poly.entity_id
_entity_poly.type
_entity_poly.pdbx_seq_one_letter_code
_entity_poly.pdbx_strand_id
1 'polypeptide(L)'
;MVVAHGIAYHERKHGQLFCDSSAQQIIDMLVNGARESGAELFQKREILAVEKTEAGYRVATDQGAFACRALVVATGGLSFPKFGATPIGYDIAKQFGLKIVPRAPALDGFVFSDADRARLEGFSGIALDAVMTTNGIPFRENLLFSHAGFSGPVSLQASLHWRQGAEVRINFVPALTREELMEWFSSRKGNRLEIKNQMAALVPKRLAERFCDLYLPETFDMGNYPKKEIGAFCGKLQD
;
A
#
# COMPACT_ATOMS: atom_id res chain seq x y z
N MET A 1 -26.76 4.93 9.87
CA MET A 1 -26.11 4.69 11.18
C MET A 1 -25.21 5.87 11.59
N VAL A 2 -24.14 6.18 10.85
CA VAL A 2 -23.20 7.29 11.16
C VAL A 2 -23.90 8.66 11.21
N VAL A 3 -24.62 9.05 10.15
CA VAL A 3 -25.42 10.30 10.12
C VAL A 3 -26.47 10.34 11.23
N ALA A 4 -27.13 9.21 11.49
CA ALA A 4 -28.17 9.12 12.51
C ALA A 4 -27.63 9.32 13.95
N HIS A 5 -26.34 9.09 14.18
CA HIS A 5 -25.65 9.36 15.45
C HIS A 5 -24.94 10.72 15.46
N GLY A 6 -25.19 11.59 14.47
CA GLY A 6 -24.64 12.94 14.41
C GLY A 6 -23.13 13.01 14.18
N ILE A 7 -22.50 11.93 13.70
CA ILE A 7 -21.06 11.91 13.42
C ILE A 7 -20.81 12.57 12.06
N ALA A 8 -20.15 13.72 12.10
CA ALA A 8 -19.76 14.47 10.91
C ALA A 8 -18.61 13.78 10.16
N TYR A 9 -18.67 13.81 8.83
CA TYR A 9 -17.67 13.23 7.95
C TYR A 9 -17.56 14.03 6.65
N HIS A 10 -16.41 13.91 6.00
CA HIS A 10 -16.15 14.46 4.68
C HIS A 10 -15.58 13.40 3.74
N GLU A 11 -15.76 13.63 2.45
CA GLU A 11 -15.14 12.84 1.39
C GLU A 11 -13.75 13.40 1.05
N ARG A 12 -12.77 12.51 0.89
CA ARG A 12 -11.46 12.80 0.29
C ARG A 12 -11.39 12.18 -1.11
N LYS A 13 -10.19 12.15 -1.71
CA LYS A 13 -9.99 11.55 -3.04
C LYS A 13 -10.57 10.12 -3.11
N HIS A 14 -11.11 9.76 -4.26
CA HIS A 14 -11.59 8.41 -4.58
C HIS A 14 -12.75 7.90 -3.70
N GLY A 15 -13.67 8.77 -3.25
CA GLY A 15 -14.84 8.32 -2.48
C GLY A 15 -14.54 7.94 -1.03
N GLN A 16 -13.35 8.26 -0.52
CA GLN A 16 -12.94 7.85 0.82
C GLN A 16 -13.57 8.78 1.86
N LEU A 17 -14.42 8.22 2.73
CA LEU A 17 -15.09 8.98 3.80
C LEU A 17 -14.27 8.94 5.09
N PHE A 18 -14.03 10.10 5.67
CA PHE A 18 -13.29 10.25 6.93
C PHE A 18 -14.16 10.99 7.94
N CYS A 19 -14.12 10.55 9.21
CA CYS A 19 -14.69 11.33 10.31
C CYS A 19 -13.95 12.67 10.41
N ASP A 20 -14.69 13.74 10.65
CA ASP A 20 -14.11 15.09 10.73
C ASP A 20 -13.23 15.26 11.97
N SER A 21 -13.56 14.56 13.06
CA SER A 21 -12.86 14.69 14.34
C SER A 21 -12.00 13.48 14.67
N SER A 22 -12.60 12.30 14.88
CA SER A 22 -11.85 11.13 15.35
C SER A 22 -12.50 9.80 14.98
N ALA A 23 -11.66 8.80 14.70
CA ALA A 23 -12.09 7.41 14.58
C ALA A 23 -12.75 6.88 15.86
N GLN A 24 -12.46 7.48 17.01
CA GLN A 24 -13.07 7.13 18.30
C GLN A 24 -14.59 7.28 18.27
N GLN A 25 -15.15 8.23 17.50
CA GLN A 25 -16.60 8.43 17.40
C GLN A 25 -17.30 7.18 16.82
N ILE A 26 -16.67 6.49 15.88
CA ILE A 26 -17.19 5.24 15.31
C ILE A 26 -17.11 4.12 16.34
N ILE A 27 -16.02 4.05 17.10
CA ILE A 27 -15.85 3.05 18.18
C ILE A 27 -16.93 3.25 19.24
N ASP A 28 -17.12 4.47 19.72
CA ASP A 28 -18.09 4.80 20.76
C ASP A 28 -19.52 4.51 20.29
N MET A 29 -19.86 4.89 19.05
CA MET A 29 -21.16 4.56 18.45
C MET A 29 -21.43 3.04 18.46
N LEU A 30 -20.45 2.22 18.05
CA LEU A 30 -20.60 0.77 18.01
C LEU A 30 -20.68 0.14 19.39
N VAL A 31 -19.81 0.57 20.32
CA VAL A 31 -19.77 0.04 21.70
C VAL A 31 -21.03 0.40 22.46
N ASN A 32 -21.51 1.64 22.33
CA ASN A 32 -22.75 2.07 22.98
C ASN A 32 -23.96 1.36 22.38
N GLY A 33 -24.05 1.26 21.05
CA GLY A 33 -25.12 0.50 20.39
C GLY A 33 -25.16 -0.97 20.82
N ALA A 34 -24.00 -1.62 20.97
CA ALA A 34 -23.93 -2.97 21.50
C ALA A 34 -24.46 -3.06 22.93
N ARG A 35 -24.06 -2.15 23.82
CA ARG A 35 -24.55 -2.12 25.21
C ARG A 35 -26.05 -1.83 25.30
N GLU A 36 -26.56 -0.90 24.51
CA GLU A 36 -27.99 -0.55 24.44
C GLU A 36 -28.84 -1.72 23.95
N SER A 37 -28.29 -2.58 23.09
CA SER A 37 -28.94 -3.84 22.68
C SER A 37 -28.90 -4.95 23.74
N GLY A 38 -28.26 -4.71 24.89
CA GLY A 38 -28.07 -5.71 25.95
C GLY A 38 -26.93 -6.69 25.71
N ALA A 39 -26.01 -6.40 24.78
CA ALA A 39 -24.84 -7.26 24.56
C ALA A 39 -23.79 -7.09 25.67
N GLU A 40 -23.27 -8.22 26.17
CA GLU A 40 -22.17 -8.22 27.12
C GLU A 40 -20.82 -8.21 26.39
N LEU A 41 -19.92 -7.30 26.80
CA LEU A 41 -18.61 -7.12 26.18
C LEU A 41 -17.50 -7.55 27.14
N PHE A 42 -16.83 -8.64 26.80
CA PHE A 42 -15.68 -9.15 27.55
C PHE A 42 -14.38 -8.82 26.82
N GLN A 43 -13.48 -8.08 27.48
CA GLN A 43 -12.17 -7.72 26.96
C GLN A 43 -11.07 -8.48 27.69
N LYS A 44 -9.85 -8.48 27.11
CA LYS A 44 -8.67 -9.15 27.67
C LYS A 44 -8.95 -10.62 28.00
N ARG A 45 -9.65 -11.32 27.10
CA ARG A 45 -9.89 -12.76 27.19
C ARG A 45 -9.35 -13.43 25.96
N GLU A 46 -8.38 -14.31 26.16
CA GLU A 46 -7.79 -15.08 25.08
C GLU A 46 -8.62 -16.35 24.87
N ILE A 47 -9.05 -16.58 23.63
CA ILE A 47 -9.75 -17.81 23.28
C ILE A 47 -8.72 -18.93 23.12
N LEU A 48 -8.84 -19.97 23.95
CA LEU A 48 -7.91 -21.10 23.98
C LEU A 48 -8.41 -22.28 23.14
N ALA A 49 -9.72 -22.53 23.13
CA ALA A 49 -10.31 -23.62 22.37
C ALA A 49 -11.79 -23.35 22.03
N VAL A 50 -12.24 -23.91 20.92
CA VAL A 50 -13.64 -23.94 20.51
C VAL A 50 -14.04 -25.38 20.25
N GLU A 51 -15.12 -25.84 20.84
CA GLU A 51 -15.63 -27.21 20.70
C GLU A 51 -17.08 -27.17 20.28
N LYS A 52 -17.48 -28.09 19.39
CA LYS A 52 -18.90 -28.33 19.11
C LYS A 52 -19.46 -29.29 20.15
N THR A 53 -20.64 -28.96 20.66
CA THR A 53 -21.38 -29.77 21.62
C THR A 53 -22.74 -30.15 21.04
N GLU A 54 -23.48 -31.03 21.72
CA GLU A 54 -24.84 -31.37 21.30
C GLU A 54 -25.78 -30.16 21.28
N ALA A 55 -25.57 -29.20 22.20
CA ALA A 55 -26.40 -28.00 22.34
C ALA A 55 -25.88 -26.76 21.57
N GLY A 56 -24.74 -26.87 20.89
CA GLY A 56 -24.11 -25.76 20.16
C GLY A 56 -22.59 -25.79 20.25
N TYR A 57 -22.02 -24.83 20.97
CA TYR A 57 -20.59 -24.62 21.08
C TYR A 57 -20.17 -24.32 22.52
N ARG A 58 -18.95 -24.75 22.85
CA ARG A 58 -18.24 -24.37 24.06
C ARG A 58 -16.97 -23.63 23.66
N VAL A 59 -16.76 -22.45 24.25
CA VAL A 59 -15.60 -21.60 23.99
C VAL A 59 -14.80 -21.47 25.28
N ALA A 60 -13.64 -22.10 25.34
CA ALA A 60 -12.73 -22.00 26.47
C ALA A 60 -11.86 -20.75 26.31
N THR A 61 -11.72 -19.98 27.37
CA THR A 61 -10.82 -18.83 27.47
C THR A 61 -9.89 -18.97 28.67
N ASP A 62 -8.90 -18.11 28.76
CA ASP A 62 -8.01 -17.94 29.93
C ASP A 62 -8.73 -17.57 31.24
N GLN A 63 -10.02 -17.19 31.17
CA GLN A 63 -10.83 -16.68 32.28
C GLN A 63 -12.17 -17.42 32.40
N GLY A 64 -12.20 -18.68 31.99
CA GLY A 64 -13.38 -19.55 32.08
C GLY A 64 -13.91 -19.93 30.71
N ALA A 65 -15.10 -20.54 30.68
CA ALA A 65 -15.71 -21.02 29.46
C ALA A 65 -17.10 -20.43 29.25
N PHE A 66 -17.43 -20.20 27.99
CA PHE A 66 -18.77 -19.84 27.55
C PHE A 66 -19.43 -21.01 26.84
N ALA A 67 -20.75 -21.12 26.98
CA ALA A 67 -21.57 -22.01 26.17
C ALA A 67 -22.54 -21.16 25.33
N CYS A 68 -22.69 -21.48 24.06
CA CYS A 68 -23.61 -20.77 23.18
C CYS A 68 -24.23 -21.71 22.14
N ARG A 69 -25.42 -21.37 21.64
CA ARG A 69 -26.08 -22.12 20.56
C ARG A 69 -25.50 -21.77 19.18
N ALA A 70 -25.01 -20.55 19.02
CA ALA A 70 -24.45 -20.03 17.79
C ALA A 70 -23.12 -19.32 18.08
N LEU A 71 -22.14 -19.51 17.20
CA LEU A 71 -20.83 -18.89 17.28
C LEU A 71 -20.55 -18.09 16.02
N VAL A 72 -20.20 -16.81 16.18
CA VAL A 72 -19.75 -15.93 15.09
C VAL A 72 -18.26 -15.69 15.25
N VAL A 73 -17.49 -16.00 14.20
CA VAL A 73 -16.03 -15.78 14.17
C VAL A 73 -15.74 -14.47 13.44
N ALA A 74 -15.45 -13.41 14.20
CA ALA A 74 -15.17 -12.06 13.69
C ALA A 74 -13.76 -11.58 14.07
N THR A 75 -12.75 -12.45 13.99
CA THR A 75 -11.41 -12.26 14.58
C THR A 75 -10.42 -11.53 13.68
N GLY A 76 -10.85 -10.97 12.55
CA GLY A 76 -9.99 -10.24 11.63
C GLY A 76 -8.97 -11.09 10.88
N GLY A 77 -7.91 -10.45 10.39
CA GLY A 77 -6.84 -11.04 9.58
C GLY A 77 -5.52 -11.22 10.34
N LEU A 78 -4.42 -11.39 9.59
CA LEU A 78 -3.07 -11.56 10.15
C LEU A 78 -2.27 -10.24 10.26
N SER A 79 -2.80 -9.16 9.70
CA SER A 79 -2.11 -7.86 9.65
C SER A 79 -1.99 -7.22 11.02
N PHE A 80 -0.84 -6.62 11.30
CA PHE A 80 -0.49 -5.98 12.58
C PHE A 80 -0.65 -6.87 13.84
N PRO A 81 0.14 -7.96 13.97
CA PRO A 81 0.09 -8.84 15.16
C PRO A 81 0.27 -8.11 16.50
N LYS A 82 1.04 -7.01 16.50
CA LYS A 82 1.25 -6.16 17.70
C LYS A 82 -0.04 -5.57 18.26
N PHE A 83 -1.11 -5.47 17.46
CA PHE A 83 -2.43 -4.99 17.90
C PHE A 83 -3.43 -6.13 18.17
N GLY A 84 -2.95 -7.38 18.30
CA GLY A 84 -3.78 -8.53 18.69
C GLY A 84 -4.31 -9.35 17.52
N ALA A 85 -3.83 -9.13 16.29
CA ALA A 85 -4.15 -10.01 15.17
C ALA A 85 -3.51 -11.39 15.34
N THR A 86 -4.31 -12.45 15.21
CA THR A 86 -3.90 -13.85 15.40
C THR A 86 -4.52 -14.75 14.31
N PRO A 87 -4.01 -15.98 14.11
CA PRO A 87 -4.59 -16.89 13.11
C PRO A 87 -5.88 -17.59 13.56
N ILE A 88 -6.41 -17.32 14.76
CA ILE A 88 -7.43 -18.15 15.40
C ILE A 88 -8.68 -18.40 14.54
N GLY A 89 -9.17 -17.41 13.80
CA GLY A 89 -10.33 -17.60 12.93
C GLY A 89 -10.08 -18.60 11.80
N TYR A 90 -8.85 -18.64 11.27
CA TYR A 90 -8.45 -19.65 10.28
C TYR A 90 -8.31 -21.02 10.90
N ASP A 91 -7.82 -21.11 12.14
CA ASP A 91 -7.64 -22.39 12.82
C ASP A 91 -8.98 -23.00 13.21
N ILE A 92 -9.93 -22.20 13.68
CA ILE A 92 -11.32 -22.59 13.88
C ILE A 92 -11.93 -23.08 12.55
N ALA A 93 -11.76 -22.32 11.46
CA ALA A 93 -12.28 -22.72 10.16
C ALA A 93 -11.72 -24.07 9.68
N LYS A 94 -10.40 -24.30 9.81
CA LYS A 94 -9.78 -25.61 9.51
C LYS A 94 -10.31 -26.73 10.41
N GLN A 95 -10.46 -26.48 11.72
CA GLN A 95 -10.98 -27.45 12.67
C GLN A 95 -12.37 -27.95 12.26
N PHE A 96 -13.20 -27.06 11.71
CA PHE A 96 -14.53 -27.39 11.20
C PHE A 96 -14.55 -27.84 9.73
N GLY A 97 -13.38 -28.19 9.16
CA GLY A 97 -13.27 -28.75 7.82
C GLY A 97 -13.45 -27.74 6.68
N LEU A 98 -13.41 -26.43 6.97
CA LEU A 98 -13.54 -25.40 5.94
C LEU A 98 -12.21 -25.18 5.20
N LYS A 99 -12.30 -25.06 3.88
CA LYS A 99 -11.14 -24.74 3.03
C LYS A 99 -10.70 -23.29 3.26
N ILE A 100 -9.41 -23.09 3.48
CA ILE A 100 -8.83 -21.75 3.57
C ILE A 100 -8.13 -21.36 2.27
N VAL A 101 -8.49 -20.20 1.74
CA VAL A 101 -7.82 -19.62 0.57
C VAL A 101 -6.40 -19.17 0.97
N PRO A 102 -5.37 -19.40 0.12
CA PRO A 102 -4.03 -18.87 0.35
C PRO A 102 -4.07 -17.37 0.59
N ARG A 103 -3.31 -16.92 1.60
CA ARG A 103 -3.24 -15.51 1.99
C ARG A 103 -1.90 -14.95 1.54
N ALA A 104 -1.88 -13.67 1.21
CA ALA A 104 -0.67 -12.91 0.97
C ALA A 104 -0.82 -11.53 1.64
N PRO A 105 0.29 -10.86 2.00
CA PRO A 105 0.24 -9.44 2.34
C PRO A 105 -0.45 -8.65 1.23
N ALA A 106 -1.27 -7.69 1.62
CA ALA A 106 -2.07 -6.88 0.72
C ALA A 106 -2.23 -5.48 1.31
N LEU A 107 -2.30 -4.46 0.45
CA LEU A 107 -2.20 -3.06 0.85
C LEU A 107 -0.91 -2.80 1.67
N ASP A 108 0.22 -3.30 1.16
CA ASP A 108 1.54 -3.16 1.78
C ASP A 108 2.54 -2.50 0.81
N GLY A 109 3.67 -2.04 1.34
CA GLY A 109 4.77 -1.50 0.55
C GLY A 109 5.61 -2.58 -0.13
N PHE A 110 6.47 -2.16 -1.05
CA PHE A 110 7.50 -3.03 -1.63
C PHE A 110 8.83 -2.79 -0.93
N VAL A 111 9.52 -3.88 -0.59
CA VAL A 111 10.84 -3.82 0.04
C VAL A 111 11.92 -3.95 -1.03
N PHE A 112 12.91 -3.07 -1.00
CA PHE A 112 14.06 -3.13 -1.89
C PHE A 112 14.94 -4.34 -1.58
N SER A 113 15.43 -4.97 -2.66
CA SER A 113 16.60 -5.84 -2.59
C SER A 113 17.81 -5.04 -2.12
N ASP A 114 18.88 -5.71 -1.66
CA ASP A 114 20.11 -5.02 -1.26
C ASP A 114 20.73 -4.25 -2.44
N ALA A 115 20.62 -4.80 -3.65
CA ALA A 115 21.07 -4.14 -4.88
C ALA A 115 20.27 -2.86 -5.17
N ASP A 116 18.94 -2.92 -5.07
CA ASP A 116 18.09 -1.73 -5.28
C ASP A 116 18.30 -0.69 -4.18
N ARG A 117 18.52 -1.13 -2.94
CA ARG A 117 18.80 -0.22 -1.81
C ARG A 117 20.09 0.56 -2.03
N ALA A 118 21.15 -0.11 -2.50
CA ALA A 118 22.40 0.55 -2.85
C ALA A 118 22.23 1.49 -4.05
N ARG A 119 21.53 1.02 -5.09
CA ARG A 119 21.31 1.80 -6.32
C ARG A 119 20.43 3.04 -6.11
N LEU A 120 19.43 2.95 -5.23
CA LEU A 120 18.46 4.00 -4.94
C LEU A 120 18.75 4.69 -3.60
N GLU A 121 19.99 4.65 -3.14
CA GLU A 121 20.41 5.35 -1.94
C GLU A 121 20.17 6.86 -2.08
N GLY A 122 19.64 7.48 -1.02
CA GLY A 122 19.36 8.92 -0.99
C GLY A 122 18.03 9.33 -1.64
N PHE A 123 17.22 8.39 -2.16
CA PHE A 123 15.88 8.68 -2.68
C PHE A 123 14.81 8.76 -1.58
N SER A 124 15.09 8.28 -0.36
CA SER A 124 14.13 8.31 0.76
C SER A 124 13.57 9.72 1.00
N GLY A 125 12.25 9.79 1.19
CA GLY A 125 11.48 11.02 1.38
C GLY A 125 10.99 11.68 0.09
N ILE A 126 11.36 11.17 -1.10
CA ILE A 126 10.79 11.66 -2.36
C ILE A 126 9.36 11.14 -2.50
N ALA A 127 8.42 12.03 -2.79
CA ALA A 127 7.03 11.70 -3.10
C ALA A 127 6.59 12.38 -4.40
N LEU A 128 5.81 11.67 -5.22
CA LEU A 128 5.31 12.15 -6.51
C LEU A 128 4.09 11.36 -6.99
N ASP A 129 3.28 11.94 -7.86
CA ASP A 129 2.27 11.23 -8.65
C ASP A 129 2.98 10.27 -9.62
N ALA A 130 2.62 9.00 -9.58
CA ALA A 130 3.23 7.96 -10.42
C ALA A 130 2.19 6.93 -10.84
N VAL A 131 2.51 6.16 -11.87
CA VAL A 131 1.77 4.93 -12.20
C VAL A 131 2.63 3.73 -11.84
N MET A 132 2.09 2.83 -11.02
CA MET A 132 2.70 1.54 -10.74
C MET A 132 1.89 0.43 -11.40
N THR A 133 2.55 -0.46 -12.12
CA THR A 133 1.91 -1.58 -12.82
C THR A 133 2.42 -2.90 -12.26
N THR A 134 1.49 -3.75 -11.82
CA THR A 134 1.77 -5.13 -11.36
C THR A 134 0.85 -6.09 -12.07
N ASN A 135 1.40 -7.21 -12.58
CA ASN A 135 0.65 -8.19 -13.36
C ASN A 135 -0.21 -7.56 -14.49
N GLY A 136 0.32 -6.53 -15.16
CA GLY A 136 -0.35 -5.81 -16.24
C GLY A 136 -1.46 -4.83 -15.82
N ILE A 137 -1.69 -4.64 -14.51
CA ILE A 137 -2.75 -3.77 -13.99
C ILE A 137 -2.13 -2.46 -13.47
N PRO A 138 -2.44 -1.31 -14.07
CA PRO A 138 -1.88 -0.02 -13.66
C PRO A 138 -2.70 0.65 -12.55
N PHE A 139 -2.00 1.30 -11.62
CA PHE A 139 -2.58 2.16 -10.59
C PHE A 139 -1.89 3.51 -10.62
N ARG A 140 -2.65 4.61 -10.56
CA ARG A 140 -2.12 5.97 -10.49
C ARG A 140 -2.43 6.59 -9.14
N GLU A 141 -1.40 6.93 -8.38
CA GLU A 141 -1.50 7.75 -7.17
C GLU A 141 -0.10 8.20 -6.71
N ASN A 142 -0.02 8.82 -5.53
CA ASN A 142 1.24 9.18 -4.93
C ASN A 142 2.08 7.93 -4.57
N LEU A 143 3.29 7.92 -5.09
CA LEU A 143 4.39 7.07 -4.67
C LEU A 143 5.19 7.77 -3.57
N LEU A 144 5.68 7.00 -2.60
CA LEU A 144 6.66 7.46 -1.62
C LEU A 144 7.88 6.54 -1.64
N PHE A 145 9.07 7.10 -1.84
CA PHE A 145 10.32 6.42 -1.56
C PHE A 145 10.57 6.43 -0.04
N SER A 146 10.59 5.26 0.58
CA SER A 146 10.95 5.06 1.99
C SER A 146 12.37 4.51 2.11
N HIS A 147 12.88 4.39 3.33
CA HIS A 147 14.16 3.72 3.58
C HIS A 147 14.14 2.23 3.22
N ALA A 148 12.99 1.57 3.37
CA ALA A 148 12.86 0.13 3.12
C ALA A 148 12.54 -0.20 1.66
N GLY A 149 11.95 0.75 0.92
CA GLY A 149 11.51 0.56 -0.46
C GLY A 149 10.37 1.50 -0.84
N PHE A 150 9.42 1.04 -1.66
CA PHE A 150 8.29 1.84 -2.11
C PHE A 150 7.09 1.75 -1.16
N SER A 151 6.48 2.90 -0.87
CA SER A 151 5.23 3.04 -0.12
C SER A 151 4.32 4.04 -0.82
N GLY A 152 3.34 4.60 -0.11
CA GLY A 152 2.32 5.49 -0.65
C GLY A 152 1.16 4.73 -1.31
N PRO A 153 0.01 5.38 -1.50
CA PRO A 153 -1.22 4.72 -1.95
C PRO A 153 -1.05 3.89 -3.23
N VAL A 154 -0.22 4.33 -4.18
CA VAL A 154 0.00 3.59 -5.44
C VAL A 154 0.66 2.22 -5.19
N SER A 155 1.63 2.16 -4.27
CA SER A 155 2.28 0.89 -3.89
C SER A 155 1.32 -0.05 -3.18
N LEU A 156 0.51 0.50 -2.25
CA LEU A 156 -0.48 -0.29 -1.51
C LEU A 156 -1.50 -0.92 -2.47
N GLN A 157 -2.04 -0.14 -3.41
CA GLN A 157 -2.98 -0.65 -4.42
C GLN A 157 -2.34 -1.70 -5.32
N ALA A 158 -1.16 -1.42 -5.86
CA ALA A 158 -0.43 -2.35 -6.74
C ALA A 158 -0.07 -3.67 -6.05
N SER A 159 0.17 -3.67 -4.73
CA SER A 159 0.46 -4.89 -3.96
C SER A 159 -0.66 -5.94 -4.01
N LEU A 160 -1.92 -5.54 -4.26
CA LEU A 160 -3.07 -6.46 -4.34
C LEU A 160 -2.93 -7.49 -5.47
N HIS A 161 -2.31 -7.06 -6.58
CA HIS A 161 -2.16 -7.87 -7.79
C HIS A 161 -0.75 -8.45 -7.95
N TRP A 162 0.16 -8.11 -7.03
CA TRP A 162 1.52 -8.61 -7.04
C TRP A 162 1.66 -9.93 -6.30
N ARG A 163 2.64 -10.74 -6.72
CA ARG A 163 3.05 -11.98 -6.06
C ARG A 163 4.57 -12.02 -6.04
N GLN A 164 5.13 -12.72 -5.05
CA GLN A 164 6.58 -12.82 -4.89
C GLN A 164 7.27 -13.28 -6.19
N GLY A 165 8.28 -12.51 -6.59
CA GLY A 165 9.04 -12.74 -7.83
C GLY A 165 8.45 -12.09 -9.09
N ALA A 166 7.24 -11.54 -9.03
CA ALA A 166 6.67 -10.79 -10.15
C ALA A 166 7.34 -9.42 -10.31
N GLU A 167 7.37 -8.91 -11.54
CA GLU A 167 7.88 -7.59 -11.87
C GLU A 167 6.92 -6.48 -11.37
N VAL A 168 7.50 -5.34 -10.97
CA VAL A 168 6.79 -4.08 -10.71
C VAL A 168 7.39 -3.04 -11.66
N ARG A 169 6.56 -2.36 -12.46
CA ARG A 169 7.00 -1.25 -13.32
C ARG A 169 6.47 0.06 -12.79
N ILE A 170 7.26 1.12 -12.91
CA ILE A 170 6.91 2.43 -12.36
C ILE A 170 7.13 3.50 -13.42
N ASN A 171 6.07 4.22 -13.73
CA ASN A 171 6.13 5.45 -14.51
C ASN A 171 6.13 6.65 -13.57
N PHE A 172 7.28 7.31 -13.45
CA PHE A 172 7.50 8.50 -12.64
C PHE A 172 7.00 9.80 -13.29
N VAL A 173 6.64 9.77 -14.58
CA VAL A 173 6.13 10.92 -15.33
C VAL A 173 4.83 10.54 -16.06
N PRO A 174 3.76 10.21 -15.33
CA PRO A 174 2.52 9.72 -15.93
C PRO A 174 1.72 10.79 -16.69
N ALA A 175 2.16 12.05 -16.65
CA ALA A 175 1.55 13.15 -17.38
C ALA A 175 1.93 13.20 -18.87
N LEU A 176 3.01 12.50 -19.25
CA LEU A 176 3.52 12.49 -20.63
C LEU A 176 3.62 11.05 -21.15
N THR A 177 3.30 10.88 -22.43
CA THR A 177 3.64 9.68 -23.19
C THR A 177 5.16 9.59 -23.38
N ARG A 178 5.65 8.41 -23.81
CA ARG A 178 7.07 8.22 -24.11
C ARG A 178 7.53 9.16 -25.21
N GLU A 179 6.71 9.31 -26.24
CA GLU A 179 6.98 10.15 -27.40
C GLU A 179 7.06 11.63 -26.99
N GLU A 180 6.12 12.10 -26.16
CA GLU A 180 6.15 13.46 -25.60
C GLU A 180 7.36 13.68 -24.69
N LEU A 181 7.75 12.68 -23.88
CA LEU A 181 8.92 12.77 -23.03
C LEU A 181 10.22 12.83 -23.85
N MET A 182 10.30 12.04 -24.92
CA MET A 182 11.42 12.09 -25.86
C MET A 182 11.51 13.44 -26.57
N GLU A 183 10.38 13.99 -27.01
CA GLU A 183 10.32 15.32 -27.63
C GLU A 183 10.67 16.42 -26.61
N TRP A 184 10.21 16.30 -25.37
CA TRP A 184 10.52 17.24 -24.28
C TRP A 184 12.01 17.42 -24.09
N PHE A 185 12.77 16.32 -24.06
CA PHE A 185 14.22 16.39 -23.96
C PHE A 185 14.85 16.80 -25.30
N SER A 186 14.46 16.17 -26.42
CA SER A 186 15.12 16.35 -27.72
C SER A 186 14.93 17.74 -28.34
N SER A 187 13.84 18.42 -28.03
CA SER A 187 13.57 19.80 -28.50
C SER A 187 14.49 20.84 -27.86
N ARG A 188 15.29 20.45 -26.86
CA ARG A 188 16.17 21.33 -26.09
C ARG A 188 17.61 20.85 -26.17
N LYS A 189 18.55 21.80 -26.25
CA LYS A 189 19.99 21.50 -26.16
C LYS A 189 20.46 21.66 -24.71
N GLY A 190 21.52 20.96 -24.33
CA GLY A 190 22.17 21.14 -23.04
C GLY A 190 23.04 19.98 -22.59
N ASN A 191 23.93 20.26 -21.65
CA ASN A 191 24.71 19.29 -20.91
C ASN A 191 23.88 18.65 -19.77
N ARG A 192 24.52 17.80 -18.97
CA ARG A 192 23.88 17.09 -17.84
C ARG A 192 23.13 18.02 -16.88
N LEU A 193 23.61 19.24 -16.62
CA LEU A 193 22.97 20.20 -15.73
C LEU A 193 21.64 20.69 -16.30
N GLU A 194 21.58 21.00 -17.61
CA GLU A 194 20.31 21.39 -18.22
C GLU A 194 19.31 20.24 -18.22
N ILE A 195 19.73 18.98 -18.43
CA ILE A 195 18.80 17.84 -18.33
C ILE A 195 18.26 17.67 -16.92
N LYS A 196 19.10 17.84 -15.88
CA LYS A 196 18.62 17.86 -14.49
C LYS A 196 17.55 18.93 -14.28
N ASN A 197 17.77 20.14 -14.79
CA ASN A 197 16.81 21.24 -14.69
C ASN A 197 15.51 20.95 -15.48
N GLN A 198 15.62 20.38 -16.67
CA GLN A 198 14.47 19.97 -17.48
C GLN A 198 13.65 18.86 -16.81
N MET A 199 14.32 17.89 -16.18
CA MET A 199 13.66 16.82 -15.43
C MET A 199 13.05 17.35 -14.13
N ALA A 200 13.69 18.31 -13.46
CA ALA A 200 13.15 18.96 -12.26
C ALA A 200 11.88 19.79 -12.51
N ALA A 201 11.56 20.10 -13.77
CA ALA A 201 10.28 20.68 -14.16
C ALA A 201 9.14 19.65 -14.28
N LEU A 202 9.46 18.36 -14.34
CA LEU A 202 8.49 17.25 -14.46
C LEU A 202 8.33 16.47 -13.15
N VAL A 203 9.39 16.37 -12.36
CA VAL A 203 9.44 15.57 -11.12
C VAL A 203 10.15 16.32 -10.00
N PRO A 204 10.07 15.88 -8.73
CA PRO A 204 10.79 16.52 -7.64
C PRO A 204 12.29 16.66 -7.93
N LYS A 205 12.87 17.82 -7.63
CA LYS A 205 14.27 18.14 -7.93
C LYS A 205 15.26 17.06 -7.47
N ARG A 206 15.08 16.50 -6.27
CA ARG A 206 15.92 15.41 -5.76
C ARG A 206 15.84 14.15 -6.61
N LEU A 207 14.67 13.83 -7.17
CA LEU A 207 14.52 12.71 -8.10
C LEU A 207 15.27 13.02 -9.39
N ALA A 208 15.08 14.22 -9.94
CA ALA A 208 15.76 14.66 -11.15
C ALA A 208 17.28 14.54 -11.05
N GLU A 209 17.86 15.10 -9.99
CA GLU A 209 19.30 15.08 -9.75
C GLU A 209 19.83 13.65 -9.64
N ARG A 210 19.25 12.84 -8.75
CA ARG A 210 19.73 11.48 -8.48
C ARG A 210 19.53 10.53 -9.64
N PHE A 211 18.40 10.66 -10.34
CA PHE A 211 18.11 9.82 -11.50
C PHE A 211 19.06 10.15 -12.66
N CYS A 212 19.30 11.45 -12.93
CA CYS A 212 20.30 11.84 -13.93
C CYS A 212 21.70 11.37 -13.53
N ASP A 213 22.06 11.44 -12.24
CA ASP A 213 23.37 10.97 -11.77
C ASP A 213 23.58 9.46 -11.94
N LEU A 214 22.48 8.70 -11.85
CA LEU A 214 22.50 7.25 -11.98
C LEU A 214 22.59 6.77 -13.45
N TYR A 215 21.95 7.50 -14.38
CA TYR A 215 21.77 7.01 -15.76
C TYR A 215 22.47 7.82 -16.84
N LEU A 216 22.92 9.04 -16.56
CA LEU A 216 23.62 9.88 -17.53
C LEU A 216 25.12 9.97 -17.20
N PRO A 217 26.02 9.84 -18.19
CA PRO A 217 27.45 10.03 -17.98
C PRO A 217 27.76 11.48 -17.55
N GLU A 218 28.90 11.70 -16.89
CA GLU A 218 29.32 13.06 -16.50
C GLU A 218 29.56 13.97 -17.70
N THR A 219 30.01 13.38 -18.81
CA THR A 219 30.25 14.05 -20.09
C THR A 219 29.01 14.16 -20.96
N PHE A 220 27.81 13.94 -20.40
CA PHE A 220 26.57 14.00 -21.16
C PHE A 220 26.39 15.38 -21.82
N ASP A 221 26.16 15.37 -23.13
CA ASP A 221 25.78 16.52 -23.93
C ASP A 221 24.74 16.10 -24.97
N MET A 222 23.55 16.70 -24.89
CA MET A 222 22.41 16.38 -25.74
C MET A 222 22.70 16.56 -27.22
N GLY A 223 23.59 17.50 -27.60
CA GLY A 223 23.96 17.72 -29.00
C GLY A 223 24.68 16.53 -29.65
N ASN A 224 25.34 15.70 -28.83
CA ASN A 224 26.13 14.54 -29.24
C ASN A 224 25.53 13.21 -28.76
N TYR A 225 24.43 13.24 -28.02
CA TYR A 225 23.82 12.05 -27.43
C TYR A 225 22.86 11.37 -28.42
N PRO A 226 23.05 10.08 -28.76
CA PRO A 226 22.21 9.42 -29.75
C PRO A 226 20.73 9.38 -29.33
N LYS A 227 19.80 9.62 -30.28
CA LYS A 227 18.34 9.52 -30.04
C LYS A 227 17.92 8.21 -29.37
N LYS A 228 18.60 7.11 -29.71
CA LYS A 228 18.38 5.79 -29.11
C LYS A 228 18.65 5.79 -27.60
N GLU A 229 19.68 6.50 -27.15
CA GLU A 229 20.05 6.58 -25.74
C GLU A 229 19.10 7.50 -24.97
N ILE A 230 18.61 8.58 -25.59
CA ILE A 230 17.52 9.41 -25.03
C ILE A 230 16.26 8.56 -24.82
N GLY A 231 15.90 7.74 -25.82
CA GLY A 231 14.78 6.80 -25.70
C GLY A 231 14.97 5.78 -24.58
N ALA A 232 16.20 5.28 -24.39
CA ALA A 232 16.52 4.38 -23.27
C ALA A 232 16.40 5.07 -21.90
N PHE A 233 16.86 6.33 -21.78
CA PHE A 233 16.70 7.14 -20.57
C PHE A 233 15.23 7.41 -20.25
N CYS A 234 14.44 7.80 -21.26
CA CYS A 234 12.98 7.96 -21.12
C CYS A 234 12.30 6.64 -20.72
N GLY A 235 12.78 5.52 -21.27
CA GLY A 235 12.35 4.18 -20.86
C GLY A 235 12.57 3.93 -19.38
N LYS A 236 13.74 4.25 -18.82
CA LYS A 236 14.02 4.09 -17.39
C LYS A 236 13.15 4.97 -16.48
N LEU A 237 12.57 6.06 -17.00
CA LEU A 237 11.64 6.92 -16.26
C LEU A 237 10.21 6.37 -16.24
N GLN A 238 9.87 5.50 -17.19
CA GLN A 238 8.50 5.05 -17.43
C GLN A 238 8.26 3.55 -17.24
N ASP A 239 9.32 2.73 -17.29
CA ASP A 239 9.31 1.26 -17.16
C ASP A 239 10.21 0.80 -16.00
#